data_AF-A0A1E4LP43-F1
#
_entry.id   AF-A0A1E4LP43-F1
#
_cell.length_a   1.000
_cell.length_b   1.000
_cell.length_c   1.000
_cell.angle_alpha   90.00
_cell.angle_beta   90.00
_cell.angle_gamma   90.00
#
_symmetry.space_group_name_H-M   'P 1'
#
loop_
_entity.id
_entity.type
_entity.pdbx_description
1 polymer ?
#
loop_
_entity_poly.entity_id
_entity_poly.type
_entity_poly.pdbx_seq_one_letter_code
_entity_poly.pdbx_strand_id
1 'polypeptide(L)'
;MNRQDFLTRLAAALASLTDGEVHKILVYYDEIISDRMEDGMTEQEAVESFGSVSALAQRILAETPLAQRVAAKAQTKNKGVLILLLAVTSPVWLPLLLAVGGVLLGLLGALFGIAVSLVAVFVSFAVASVACFIAGMARFATLGVASGLFAMGAGLILAALTVFGWFLMVGGVRALRAAARALYRRAALLFRRKEAVL
;
A
#
# COMPACT_ATOMS: atom_id res chain seq x y z
N MET A 1 55.50 8.65 17.19
CA MET A 1 54.51 8.28 16.14
C MET A 1 53.98 9.55 15.51
N ASN A 2 53.51 9.55 14.26
CA ASN A 2 52.93 10.75 13.64
C ASN A 2 51.40 10.80 13.89
N ARG A 3 50.79 11.98 13.70
CA ARG A 3 49.35 12.26 13.88
C ARG A 3 48.48 11.29 13.10
N GLN A 4 48.84 11.05 11.83
CA GLN A 4 48.07 10.16 10.95
C GLN A 4 48.05 8.72 11.46
N ASP A 5 49.20 8.20 11.91
CA ASP A 5 49.34 6.84 12.46
C ASP A 5 48.61 6.73 13.81
N PHE A 6 48.66 7.78 14.64
CA PHE A 6 47.89 7.84 15.89
C PHE A 6 46.38 7.75 15.66
N LEU A 7 45.82 8.59 14.78
CA LEU A 7 44.39 8.60 14.50
C LEU A 7 43.93 7.29 13.84
N THR A 8 44.76 6.71 12.97
CA THR A 8 44.47 5.42 12.34
C THR A 8 44.40 4.30 13.39
N ARG A 9 45.36 4.26 14.32
CA ARG A 9 45.37 3.26 15.40
C ARG A 9 44.25 3.49 16.41
N LEU A 10 43.90 4.74 16.70
CA LEU A 10 42.77 5.09 17.57
C LEU A 10 41.44 4.66 16.94
N ALA A 11 41.26 4.89 15.64
CA ALA A 11 40.09 4.43 14.89
C ALA A 11 39.95 2.89 14.95
N ALA A 12 41.06 2.17 14.73
CA ALA A 12 41.09 0.71 14.80
C ALA A 12 40.75 0.20 16.21
N ALA A 13 41.26 0.86 17.26
CA ALA A 13 40.98 0.50 18.65
C ALA A 13 39.52 0.80 19.07
N LEU A 14 38.85 1.75 18.41
CA LEU A 14 37.46 2.16 18.66
C LEU A 14 36.44 1.50 17.72
N ALA A 15 36.83 0.49 16.93
CA ALA A 15 35.95 -0.22 15.98
C ALA A 15 34.70 -0.90 16.59
N SER A 16 34.55 -0.87 17.92
CA SER A 16 33.36 -1.34 18.62
C SER A 16 32.23 -0.30 18.71
N LEU A 17 32.48 0.95 18.34
CA LEU A 17 31.51 2.05 18.26
C LEU A 17 30.96 2.23 16.83
N THR A 18 29.94 3.06 16.64
CA THR A 18 29.47 3.40 15.28
C THR A 18 30.49 4.24 14.51
N ASP A 19 30.48 4.14 13.18
CA ASP A 19 31.30 4.99 12.30
C ASP A 19 31.14 6.49 12.60
N GLY A 20 29.92 6.92 12.94
CA GLY A 20 29.62 8.31 13.29
C GLY A 20 30.21 8.76 14.63
N GLU A 21 30.29 7.87 15.62
CA GLU A 21 30.92 8.16 16.92
C GLU A 21 32.44 8.14 16.80
N VAL A 22 33.00 7.15 16.10
CA VAL A 22 34.44 7.08 15.82
C VAL A 22 34.89 8.36 15.12
N HIS A 23 34.15 8.83 14.11
CA HIS A 23 34.49 10.07 13.41
C HIS A 23 34.51 11.29 14.34
N LYS A 24 33.51 11.46 15.21
CA LYS A 24 33.47 12.57 16.18
C LYS A 24 34.65 12.55 17.13
N ILE A 25 35.01 11.37 17.62
CA ILE A 25 36.16 11.19 18.53
C ILE A 25 37.45 11.54 17.80
N LEU A 26 37.64 11.06 16.57
CA LEU A 26 38.83 11.37 15.78
C LEU A 26 38.94 12.88 15.51
N VAL A 27 37.86 13.55 15.12
CA VAL A 27 37.85 15.00 14.90
C VAL A 27 38.22 15.77 16.17
N TYR A 28 37.68 15.38 17.32
CA TYR A 28 38.00 16.02 18.60
C TYR A 28 39.49 15.92 18.96
N TYR A 29 40.09 14.73 18.83
CA TYR A 29 41.51 14.57 19.11
C TYR A 29 42.40 15.21 18.05
N ASP A 30 41.95 15.27 16.80
CA ASP A 30 42.63 15.94 15.69
C ASP A 30 42.71 17.46 15.91
N GLU A 31 41.65 18.05 16.46
CA GLU A 31 41.57 19.46 16.88
C GLU A 31 42.54 19.73 18.04
N ILE A 32 42.52 18.92 19.10
CA ILE A 32 43.44 19.08 20.25
C ILE A 32 44.90 18.92 19.86
N ILE A 33 45.23 17.99 18.95
CA ILE A 33 46.59 17.84 18.43
C ILE A 33 47.00 19.11 17.67
N SER A 34 46.08 19.68 16.89
CA SER A 34 46.33 20.91 16.14
C SER A 34 46.57 22.10 17.09
N ASP A 35 45.73 22.27 18.11
CA ASP A 35 45.88 23.33 19.13
C ASP A 35 47.26 23.26 19.82
N ARG A 36 47.72 22.05 20.17
CA ARG A 36 49.02 21.87 20.83
C ARG A 36 50.20 22.16 19.91
N MET A 37 50.04 21.91 18.61
CA MET A 37 51.05 22.27 17.63
C MET A 37 51.11 23.80 17.43
N GLU A 38 49.97 24.49 17.53
CA GLU A 38 49.91 25.96 17.51
C GLU A 38 50.57 26.58 18.76
N ASP A 39 50.45 25.92 19.92
CA ASP A 39 51.15 26.29 21.16
C ASP A 39 52.67 26.02 21.14
N GLY A 40 53.20 25.52 20.02
CA GLY A 40 54.64 25.34 19.80
C GLY A 40 55.18 23.95 20.13
N MET A 41 54.33 22.96 20.41
CA MET A 41 54.76 21.57 20.56
C MET A 41 55.02 20.92 19.21
N THR A 42 55.99 19.99 19.14
CA THR A 42 56.14 19.17 17.94
C THR A 42 55.02 18.14 17.85
N GLU A 43 54.69 17.69 16.63
CA GLU A 43 53.65 16.67 16.38
C GLU A 43 53.85 15.40 17.21
N GLN A 44 55.11 15.00 17.41
CA GLN A 44 55.47 13.82 18.19
C GLN A 44 55.18 14.00 19.68
N GLU A 45 55.53 15.16 20.24
CA GLU A 45 55.27 15.50 21.65
C GLU A 45 53.76 15.66 21.91
N ALA A 46 53.03 16.27 20.98
CA ALA A 46 51.59 16.45 21.08
C ALA A 46 50.86 15.09 21.14
N VAL A 47 51.30 14.11 20.34
CA VAL A 47 50.73 12.76 20.33
C VAL A 47 51.16 11.94 21.56
N GLU A 48 52.42 12.05 21.99
CA GLU A 48 52.93 11.33 23.16
C GLU A 48 52.28 11.78 24.48
N SER A 49 51.80 13.03 24.55
CA SER A 49 51.09 13.57 25.72
C SER A 49 49.82 12.79 26.09
N PHE A 50 49.22 12.06 25.14
CA PHE A 50 48.03 11.24 25.38
C PHE A 50 48.34 9.82 25.89
N GLY A 51 49.62 9.44 25.97
CA GLY A 51 50.06 8.10 26.36
C GLY A 51 49.79 7.05 25.28
N SER A 52 49.64 5.78 25.69
CA SER A 52 49.41 4.68 24.73
C SER A 52 48.00 4.73 24.15
N VAL A 53 47.89 4.57 22.83
CA VAL A 53 46.61 4.53 22.08
C VAL A 53 45.61 3.54 22.66
N SER A 54 46.08 2.38 23.13
CA SER A 54 45.24 1.34 23.74
C SER A 54 44.63 1.79 25.07
N ALA A 55 45.41 2.45 25.94
CA ALA A 55 44.90 2.99 27.19
C ALA A 55 43.91 4.13 26.97
N LEU A 56 44.17 5.00 25.99
CA LEU A 56 43.26 6.07 25.60
C LEU A 56 41.93 5.50 25.09
N ALA A 57 41.98 4.53 24.18
CA ALA A 57 40.78 3.87 23.66
C ALA A 57 39.97 3.18 24.77
N GLN A 58 40.63 2.53 25.73
CA GLN A 58 39.95 1.91 26.88
C GLN A 58 39.24 2.93 27.78
N ARG A 59 39.84 4.11 28.00
CA ARG A 59 39.21 5.20 28.76
C ARG A 59 37.98 5.74 28.04
N ILE A 60 38.12 6.07 26.77
CA ILE A 60 37.01 6.58 25.92
C ILE A 60 35.86 5.58 25.92
N LEU A 61 36.19 4.28 25.75
CA LEU A 61 35.20 3.23 25.84
C LEU A 61 34.56 3.23 27.23
N ALA A 62 35.33 3.14 28.32
CA ALA A 62 34.80 3.08 29.69
C ALA A 62 33.86 4.26 30.04
N GLU A 63 34.10 5.44 29.48
CA GLU A 63 33.27 6.64 29.66
C GLU A 63 32.03 6.65 28.75
N THR A 64 32.02 5.85 27.67
CA THR A 64 30.87 5.72 26.76
C THR A 64 29.76 4.86 27.38
N PRO A 65 28.54 5.39 27.60
CA PRO A 65 27.43 4.64 28.20
C PRO A 65 27.09 3.37 27.41
N LEU A 66 26.90 2.24 28.11
CA LEU A 66 26.54 0.95 27.51
C LEU A 66 25.29 1.02 26.60
N ALA A 67 24.34 1.90 26.92
CA ALA A 67 23.15 2.12 26.11
C ALA A 67 23.45 2.62 24.68
N GLN A 68 24.48 3.45 24.50
CA GLN A 68 24.91 3.94 23.19
C GLN A 68 25.59 2.84 22.37
N ARG A 69 26.37 1.97 23.03
CA ARG A 69 27.01 0.80 22.39
C ARG A 69 26.02 -0.25 21.87
N VAL A 70 24.88 -0.44 22.53
CA VAL A 70 23.84 -1.38 22.08
C VAL A 70 22.98 -0.76 20.98
N ALA A 71 22.71 0.55 21.05
CA ALA A 71 22.01 1.29 19.99
C ALA A 71 22.84 1.34 18.69
N ALA A 72 24.16 1.48 18.80
CA ALA A 72 25.12 1.39 17.70
C ALA A 72 24.99 0.09 16.89
N LYS A 73 24.91 -1.05 17.60
CA LYS A 73 24.80 -2.39 16.99
C LYS A 73 23.44 -2.65 16.33
N ALA A 74 22.40 -1.91 16.73
CA ALA A 74 21.08 -1.99 16.13
C ALA A 74 20.92 -1.09 14.88
N GLN A 75 21.72 -0.02 14.78
CA GLN A 75 21.67 0.93 13.65
C GLN A 75 22.53 0.54 12.45
N THR A 76 23.41 -0.46 12.54
CA THR A 76 24.08 -1.08 11.39
C THR A 76 23.13 -2.00 10.60
N LYS A 77 21.87 -1.57 10.42
CA LYS A 77 20.88 -2.24 9.60
C LYS A 77 21.26 -2.02 8.14
N ASN A 78 22.14 -2.90 7.69
CA ASN A 78 22.80 -2.90 6.41
C ASN A 78 21.74 -2.81 5.29
N LYS A 79 21.63 -1.64 4.66
CA LYS A 79 20.63 -1.38 3.60
C LYS A 79 20.75 -2.38 2.45
N GLY A 80 21.93 -2.95 2.23
CA GLY A 80 22.18 -4.04 1.26
C GLY A 80 21.47 -5.36 1.61
N VAL A 81 21.35 -5.71 2.90
CA VAL A 81 20.57 -6.90 3.33
C VAL A 81 19.08 -6.65 3.14
N LEU A 82 18.60 -5.43 3.39
CA LEU A 82 17.23 -5.04 3.07
C LEU A 82 16.95 -5.12 1.57
N ILE A 83 17.86 -4.63 0.72
CA ILE A 83 17.71 -4.69 -0.74
C ILE A 83 17.80 -6.13 -1.25
N LEU A 84 18.68 -6.96 -0.69
CA LEU A 84 18.80 -8.38 -1.05
C LEU A 84 17.57 -9.18 -0.59
N LEU A 85 17.08 -8.91 0.63
CA LEU A 85 15.85 -9.52 1.14
C LEU A 85 14.63 -9.07 0.32
N LEU A 86 14.59 -7.80 -0.09
CA LEU A 86 13.57 -7.27 -0.99
C LEU A 86 13.70 -7.86 -2.40
N ALA A 87 14.92 -8.12 -2.89
CA ALA A 87 15.15 -8.75 -4.18
C ALA A 87 14.80 -10.26 -4.19
N VAL A 88 14.96 -10.95 -3.06
CA VAL A 88 14.54 -12.35 -2.90
C VAL A 88 13.03 -12.47 -2.65
N THR A 89 12.39 -11.45 -2.07
CA THR A 89 10.93 -11.39 -1.92
C THR A 89 10.22 -10.70 -3.11
N SER A 90 10.94 -9.96 -3.94
CA SER A 90 10.48 -9.30 -5.17
C SER A 90 9.74 -10.24 -6.14
N PRO A 91 10.18 -11.51 -6.35
CA PRO A 91 9.46 -12.44 -7.22
C PRO A 91 8.10 -12.84 -6.66
N VAL A 92 7.80 -12.60 -5.38
CA VAL A 92 6.54 -12.95 -4.73
C VAL A 92 5.58 -11.76 -4.72
N TRP A 93 6.07 -10.55 -4.49
CA TRP A 93 5.24 -9.35 -4.44
C TRP A 93 4.63 -8.99 -5.80
N LEU A 94 5.39 -9.11 -6.88
CA LEU A 94 4.90 -8.79 -8.24
C LEU A 94 3.73 -9.69 -8.67
N PRO A 95 3.81 -11.04 -8.62
CA PRO A 95 2.68 -11.90 -8.97
C PRO A 95 1.53 -11.78 -7.97
N LEU A 96 1.80 -11.52 -6.68
CA LEU A 96 0.74 -11.29 -5.70
C LEU A 96 -0.07 -10.04 -6.04
N LEU A 97 0.61 -8.95 -6.40
CA LEU A 97 -0.05 -7.70 -6.81
C LEU A 97 -0.84 -7.88 -8.11
N LEU A 98 -0.29 -8.61 -9.09
CA LEU A 98 -1.00 -8.97 -10.32
C LEU A 98 -2.20 -9.87 -10.06
N ALA A 99 -2.10 -10.85 -9.14
CA ALA A 99 -3.21 -11.71 -8.78
C ALA A 99 -4.34 -10.92 -8.13
N VAL A 100 -4.02 -10.06 -7.16
CA VAL A 100 -5.01 -9.17 -6.52
C VAL A 100 -5.63 -8.22 -7.55
N GLY A 101 -4.82 -7.62 -8.41
CA GLY A 101 -5.29 -6.76 -9.49
C GLY A 101 -6.22 -7.50 -10.47
N GLY A 102 -5.85 -8.71 -10.86
CA GLY A 102 -6.65 -9.57 -11.73
C GLY A 102 -7.99 -9.97 -11.10
N VAL A 103 -8.00 -10.30 -9.81
CA VAL A 103 -9.25 -10.60 -9.07
C VAL A 103 -10.15 -9.37 -9.00
N LEU A 104 -9.60 -8.18 -8.72
CA LEU A 104 -10.38 -6.93 -8.68
C LEU A 104 -10.96 -6.58 -10.06
N LEU A 105 -10.17 -6.72 -11.13
CA LEU A 105 -10.64 -6.51 -12.50
C LEU A 105 -11.69 -7.55 -12.90
N GLY A 106 -11.50 -8.81 -12.52
CA GLY A 106 -12.47 -9.88 -12.75
C GLY A 106 -13.79 -9.61 -12.02
N LEU A 107 -13.74 -9.15 -10.77
CA LEU A 107 -14.93 -8.77 -10.01
C LEU A 107 -15.65 -7.57 -10.65
N LEU A 108 -14.90 -6.57 -11.09
CA LEU A 108 -15.47 -5.42 -11.80
C LEU A 108 -16.12 -5.84 -13.13
N GLY A 109 -15.44 -6.70 -13.89
CA GLY A 109 -15.95 -7.28 -15.13
C GLY A 109 -17.22 -8.12 -14.89
N ALA A 110 -17.25 -8.92 -13.83
CA ALA A 110 -18.43 -9.70 -13.46
C ALA A 110 -19.62 -8.80 -13.08
N LEU A 111 -19.38 -7.75 -12.28
CA LEU A 111 -20.41 -6.77 -11.94
C LEU A 111 -20.96 -6.06 -13.19
N PHE A 112 -20.08 -5.67 -14.11
CA PHE A 112 -20.48 -5.08 -15.39
C PHE A 112 -21.25 -6.08 -16.26
N GLY A 113 -20.78 -7.33 -16.33
CA GLY A 113 -21.46 -8.41 -17.05
C GLY A 113 -22.86 -8.69 -16.53
N ILE A 114 -23.04 -8.71 -15.20
CA ILE A 114 -24.37 -8.84 -14.59
C ILE A 114 -25.26 -7.67 -15.01
N ALA A 115 -24.76 -6.43 -14.95
CA ALA A 115 -25.52 -5.26 -15.36
C ALA A 115 -25.94 -5.32 -16.83
N VAL A 116 -25.03 -5.67 -17.73
CA VAL A 116 -25.30 -5.81 -19.17
C VAL A 116 -26.28 -6.95 -19.43
N SER A 117 -26.11 -8.11 -18.77
CA SER A 117 -27.01 -9.26 -18.94
C SER A 117 -28.45 -8.93 -18.54
N LEU A 118 -28.62 -8.16 -17.45
CA LEU A 118 -29.94 -7.75 -16.99
C LEU A 118 -30.62 -6.81 -18.01
N VAL A 119 -29.88 -5.86 -18.57
CA VAL A 119 -30.38 -5.01 -19.67
C VAL A 119 -30.72 -5.85 -20.90
N ALA A 120 -29.87 -6.80 -21.28
CA ALA A 120 -30.09 -7.68 -22.41
C ALA A 120 -31.40 -8.49 -22.27
N VAL A 121 -31.69 -9.03 -21.08
CA VAL A 121 -32.95 -9.74 -20.81
C VAL A 121 -34.17 -8.84 -21.08
N PHE A 122 -34.14 -7.60 -20.60
CA PHE A 122 -35.24 -6.65 -20.85
C PHE A 122 -35.40 -6.31 -22.33
N VAL A 123 -34.29 -6.14 -23.05
CA VAL A 123 -34.32 -5.92 -24.51
C VAL A 123 -34.90 -7.15 -25.22
N SER A 124 -34.48 -8.35 -24.86
CA SER A 124 -34.99 -9.60 -25.44
C SER A 124 -36.50 -9.74 -25.23
N PHE A 125 -37.00 -9.44 -24.03
CA PHE A 125 -38.44 -9.48 -23.76
C PHE A 125 -39.21 -8.38 -24.51
N ALA A 126 -38.64 -7.19 -24.68
CA ALA A 126 -39.26 -6.13 -25.47
C ALA A 126 -39.35 -6.55 -26.95
N VAL A 127 -38.27 -7.07 -27.53
CA VAL A 127 -38.28 -7.60 -28.91
C VAL A 127 -39.27 -8.75 -29.05
N ALA A 128 -39.29 -9.69 -28.09
CA ALA A 128 -40.23 -10.80 -28.09
C ALA A 128 -41.69 -10.34 -28.04
N SER A 129 -42.02 -9.32 -27.25
CA SER A 129 -43.38 -8.76 -27.20
C SER A 129 -43.84 -8.22 -28.56
N VAL A 130 -42.97 -7.49 -29.27
CA VAL A 130 -43.26 -6.95 -30.60
C VAL A 130 -43.40 -8.07 -31.62
N ALA A 131 -42.49 -9.05 -31.59
CA ALA A 131 -42.54 -10.22 -32.47
C ALA A 131 -43.82 -11.05 -32.25
N CYS A 132 -44.23 -11.28 -30.99
CA CYS A 132 -45.48 -11.94 -30.66
C CYS A 132 -46.71 -11.18 -31.18
N PHE A 133 -46.67 -9.84 -31.16
CA PHE A 133 -47.77 -9.02 -31.68
C PHE A 133 -47.90 -9.13 -33.20
N ILE A 134 -46.79 -9.01 -33.93
CA ILE A 134 -46.74 -9.15 -35.39
C ILE A 134 -47.16 -10.57 -35.80
N ALA A 135 -46.59 -11.58 -35.14
CA ALA A 135 -46.93 -12.97 -35.40
C ALA A 135 -48.39 -13.29 -35.04
N GLY A 136 -48.93 -12.69 -33.98
CA GLY A 136 -50.34 -12.78 -33.63
C GLY A 136 -51.24 -12.24 -34.74
N MET A 137 -50.91 -11.08 -35.30
CA MET A 137 -51.64 -10.48 -36.42
C MET A 137 -51.66 -11.37 -37.66
N ALA A 138 -50.52 -11.97 -38.02
CA ALA A 138 -50.42 -12.91 -39.15
C ALA A 138 -51.19 -14.23 -38.90
N ARG A 139 -51.30 -14.67 -37.64
CA ARG A 139 -51.99 -15.91 -37.26
C ARG A 139 -53.51 -15.83 -37.39
N PHE A 140 -54.12 -14.65 -37.33
CA PHE A 140 -55.56 -14.48 -37.58
C PHE A 140 -55.97 -15.01 -38.96
N ALA A 141 -55.12 -14.82 -39.98
CA ALA A 141 -55.41 -15.23 -41.34
C ALA A 141 -55.12 -16.71 -41.64
N THR A 142 -54.30 -17.39 -40.82
CA THR A 142 -53.74 -18.72 -41.15
C THR A 142 -54.18 -19.83 -40.21
N LEU A 143 -54.31 -19.54 -38.91
CA LEU A 143 -54.53 -20.52 -37.84
C LEU A 143 -55.78 -20.23 -37.00
N GLY A 144 -56.57 -19.25 -37.41
CA GLY A 144 -57.83 -18.86 -36.77
C GLY A 144 -57.66 -17.87 -35.60
N VAL A 145 -58.76 -17.21 -35.26
CA VAL A 145 -58.83 -16.08 -34.32
C VAL A 145 -58.26 -16.42 -32.94
N ALA A 146 -58.54 -17.61 -32.41
CA ALA A 146 -58.09 -18.02 -31.08
C ALA A 146 -56.56 -18.04 -30.96
N SER A 147 -55.85 -18.54 -31.98
CA SER A 147 -54.39 -18.61 -31.99
C SER A 147 -53.73 -17.22 -32.10
N GLY A 148 -54.33 -16.32 -32.88
CA GLY A 148 -53.89 -14.93 -33.00
C GLY A 148 -54.06 -14.16 -31.69
N LEU A 149 -55.22 -14.30 -31.06
CA LEU A 149 -55.52 -13.66 -29.76
C LEU A 149 -54.60 -14.15 -28.66
N PHE A 150 -54.32 -15.46 -28.60
CA PHE A 150 -53.39 -16.04 -27.63
C PHE A 150 -51.97 -15.49 -27.80
N ALA A 151 -51.46 -15.42 -29.03
CA ALA A 151 -50.13 -14.89 -29.32
C ALA A 151 -50.01 -13.39 -28.97
N MET A 152 -51.04 -12.59 -29.26
CA MET A 152 -51.06 -11.18 -28.86
C MET A 152 -51.15 -10.99 -27.34
N GLY A 153 -51.96 -11.81 -26.67
CA GLY A 153 -52.06 -11.83 -25.21
C GLY A 153 -50.73 -12.17 -24.54
N ALA A 154 -50.01 -13.18 -25.06
CA ALA A 154 -48.67 -13.52 -24.61
C ALA A 154 -47.67 -12.36 -24.83
N GLY A 155 -47.76 -11.67 -25.98
CA GLY A 155 -46.96 -10.48 -26.26
C GLY A 155 -47.22 -9.33 -25.28
N LEU A 156 -48.48 -9.07 -24.94
CA LEU A 156 -48.86 -8.04 -23.96
C LEU A 156 -48.36 -8.37 -22.55
N ILE A 157 -48.42 -9.64 -22.14
CA ILE A 157 -47.89 -10.09 -20.85
C ILE A 157 -46.37 -9.84 -20.79
N LEU A 158 -45.64 -10.21 -21.86
CA LEU A 158 -44.20 -9.95 -21.96
C LEU A 158 -43.88 -8.44 -21.91
N ALA A 159 -44.67 -7.60 -22.58
CA ALA A 159 -44.51 -6.15 -22.51
C ALA A 159 -44.81 -5.59 -21.11
N ALA A 160 -45.80 -6.12 -20.40
CA ALA A 160 -46.07 -5.72 -19.02
C ALA A 160 -44.91 -6.11 -18.09
N LEU A 161 -44.35 -7.31 -18.26
CA LEU A 161 -43.19 -7.80 -17.52
C LEU A 161 -41.94 -6.95 -17.75
N THR A 162 -41.70 -6.46 -18.97
CA THR A 162 -40.55 -5.58 -19.24
C THR A 162 -40.67 -4.25 -18.53
N VAL A 163 -41.81 -3.58 -18.65
CA VAL A 163 -42.05 -2.27 -18.03
C VAL A 163 -42.01 -2.37 -16.50
N PHE A 164 -42.69 -3.37 -15.94
CA PHE A 164 -42.73 -3.58 -14.50
C PHE A 164 -41.34 -3.95 -13.94
N GLY A 165 -40.62 -4.86 -14.61
CA GLY A 165 -39.28 -5.25 -14.21
C GLY A 165 -38.27 -4.11 -14.30
N TRP A 166 -38.37 -3.25 -15.32
CA TRP A 166 -37.54 -2.05 -15.43
C TRP A 166 -37.77 -1.08 -14.26
N PHE A 167 -39.04 -0.86 -13.88
CA PHE A 167 -39.37 0.01 -12.75
C PHE A 167 -38.84 -0.54 -11.43
N LEU A 168 -39.00 -1.85 -11.19
CA LEU A 168 -38.43 -2.56 -10.04
C LEU A 168 -36.91 -2.44 -9.98
N MET A 169 -36.22 -2.61 -11.11
CA MET A 169 -34.76 -2.49 -11.19
C MET A 169 -34.30 -1.08 -10.80
N VAL A 170 -34.91 -0.04 -11.38
CA VAL A 170 -34.57 1.35 -11.06
C VAL A 170 -34.89 1.68 -9.60
N GLY A 171 -36.03 1.21 -9.08
CA GLY A 171 -36.41 1.32 -7.67
C GLY A 171 -35.38 0.67 -6.75
N GLY A 172 -34.98 -0.57 -7.05
CA GLY A 172 -33.97 -1.33 -6.31
C GLY A 172 -32.62 -0.62 -6.28
N VAL A 173 -32.14 -0.11 -7.42
CA VAL A 173 -30.88 0.66 -7.49
C VAL A 173 -30.96 1.94 -6.64
N ARG A 174 -32.08 2.66 -6.68
CA ARG A 174 -32.28 3.86 -5.84
C ARG A 174 -32.29 3.52 -4.35
N ALA A 175 -32.99 2.45 -3.96
CA ALA A 175 -33.06 1.97 -2.59
C ALA A 175 -31.67 1.54 -2.08
N LEU A 176 -30.92 0.79 -2.89
CA LEU A 176 -29.56 0.37 -2.54
C LEU A 176 -28.63 1.56 -2.35
N ARG A 177 -28.66 2.55 -3.26
CA ARG A 177 -27.89 3.80 -3.13
C ARG A 177 -28.30 4.60 -1.89
N ALA A 178 -29.59 4.61 -1.54
CA ALA A 178 -30.07 5.27 -0.34
C ALA A 178 -29.57 4.55 0.93
N ALA A 179 -29.64 3.23 0.97
CA ALA A 179 -29.14 2.40 2.07
C ALA A 179 -27.63 2.56 2.26
N ALA A 180 -26.84 2.49 1.18
CA ALA A 180 -25.40 2.69 1.24
C ALA A 180 -25.03 4.10 1.78
N ARG A 181 -25.72 5.15 1.33
CA ARG A 181 -25.53 6.52 1.85
C ARG A 181 -25.97 6.66 3.30
N ALA A 182 -27.00 5.95 3.73
CA ALA A 182 -27.43 5.94 5.13
C ALA A 182 -26.41 5.23 6.02
N LEU A 183 -25.86 4.11 5.56
CA LEU A 183 -24.83 3.35 6.28
C LEU A 183 -23.54 4.17 6.41
N TYR A 184 -23.09 4.79 5.32
CA TYR A 184 -21.93 5.69 5.31
C TYR A 184 -22.11 6.86 6.28
N ARG A 185 -23.28 7.51 6.27
CA ARG A 185 -23.58 8.60 7.22
C ARG A 185 -23.54 8.12 8.67
N ARG A 186 -24.10 6.94 8.98
CA ARG A 186 -24.03 6.36 10.34
C ARG A 186 -22.61 6.04 10.77
N ALA A 187 -21.79 5.45 9.89
CA ALA A 187 -20.39 5.18 10.17
C ALA A 187 -19.59 6.48 10.41
N ALA A 188 -19.78 7.48 9.55
CA ALA A 188 -19.12 8.78 9.71
C ALA A 188 -19.53 9.51 11.00
N LEU A 189 -20.80 9.39 11.42
CA LEU A 189 -21.28 9.94 12.68
C LEU A 189 -20.68 9.22 13.91
N LEU A 190 -20.49 7.91 13.84
CA LEU A 190 -19.84 7.13 14.90
C LEU A 190 -18.36 7.51 15.07
N PHE A 191 -17.66 7.80 13.98
CA PHE A 191 -16.28 8.30 14.03
C PHE A 191 -16.20 9.70 14.64
N ARG A 192 -17.06 10.64 14.22
CA ARG A 192 -17.09 12.00 14.82
C ARG A 192 -17.44 12.01 16.31
N ARG A 193 -18.29 11.08 16.77
CA ARG A 193 -18.62 10.97 18.21
C ARG A 193 -17.46 10.49 19.07
N LYS A 194 -16.50 9.74 18.51
CA LYS A 194 -15.32 9.26 19.26
C LYS A 194 -14.27 10.37 19.43
N GLU A 195 -14.14 11.27 18.46
CA GLU A 195 -13.21 12.41 18.54
C GLU A 195 -13.66 13.50 19.52
N ALA A 196 -14.97 13.61 19.80
CA ALA A 196 -15.51 14.59 20.75
C ALA A 196 -15.43 14.17 22.24
N VAL A 197 -14.95 12.95 22.52
CA VAL A 197 -14.90 12.36 23.88
C VAL A 197 -13.44 12.17 24.36
N LEU A 198 -12.46 12.45 23.49
CA LEU A 198 -11.02 12.48 23.80
C LEU A 198 -10.54 13.93 23.91
#